data_AF-A0A520HWQ3-F1
#
_entry.id   AF-A0A520HWQ3-F1
#
_cell.length_a   1.000
_cell.length_b   1.000
_cell.length_c   1.000
_cell.angle_alpha   90.00
_cell.angle_beta   90.00
_cell.angle_gamma   90.00
#
_symmetry.space_group_name_H-M   'P 1'
#
loop_
_entity.id
_entity.type
_entity.pdbx_description
1 polymer ?
#
loop_
_entity_poly.entity_id
_entity_poly.type
_entity_poly.pdbx_seq_one_letter_code
_entity_poly.pdbx_strand_id
1 'polypeptide(L)'
;ADRDGGWRYAQASRIAETGALLDEVLRDAGLELIGHAPLFRLVACADATALFETLAHHAILTRPFADQPDRLRIGLPRGAAGLVRLATALEEFPR
;
A
#
# COMPACT_ATOMS: atom_id res chain seq x y z
N ALA A 1 -24.95 -27.19 -0.76
CA ALA A 1 -24.32 -26.28 0.21
C ALA A 1 -23.12 -25.67 -0.49
N ASP A 2 -23.22 -24.39 -0.81
CA ASP A 2 -22.29 -23.71 -1.68
C ASP A 2 -20.91 -23.55 -1.01
N ARG A 3 -19.83 -23.85 -1.73
CA ARG A 3 -18.44 -23.83 -1.23
C ARG A 3 -17.91 -22.39 -1.05
N ASP A 4 -18.74 -21.39 -1.29
CA ASP A 4 -18.36 -19.98 -1.44
C ASP A 4 -18.24 -19.19 -0.12
N GLY A 5 -18.92 -19.60 0.95
CA GLY A 5 -18.90 -18.86 2.22
C GLY A 5 -17.49 -18.80 2.85
N GLY A 6 -16.84 -19.96 3.00
CA GLY A 6 -15.53 -20.06 3.65
C GLY A 6 -14.42 -19.30 2.91
N TRP A 7 -14.45 -19.32 1.57
CA TRP A 7 -13.50 -18.55 0.75
C TRP A 7 -13.65 -17.04 0.98
N ARG A 8 -14.88 -16.51 1.06
CA ARG A 8 -15.13 -15.08 1.29
C ARG A 8 -14.59 -14.62 2.64
N TYR A 9 -14.86 -15.37 3.72
CA TYR A 9 -14.34 -15.04 5.05
C TYR A 9 -12.81 -15.12 5.11
N ALA A 10 -12.22 -16.13 4.47
CA ALA A 10 -10.78 -16.25 4.37
C ALA A 10 -10.15 -15.09 3.57
N GLN A 11 -10.77 -14.65 2.46
CA GLN A 11 -10.29 -13.47 1.73
C GLN A 11 -10.39 -12.20 2.56
N ALA A 12 -11.53 -11.97 3.21
CA ALA A 12 -11.74 -10.79 4.03
C ALA A 12 -10.72 -10.70 5.18
N SER A 13 -10.45 -11.82 5.85
CA SER A 13 -9.43 -11.89 6.90
C SER A 13 -8.04 -11.58 6.36
N ARG A 14 -7.65 -12.18 5.22
CA ARG A 14 -6.35 -11.90 4.59
C ARG A 14 -6.21 -10.43 4.17
N ILE A 15 -7.28 -9.84 3.65
CA ILE A 15 -7.33 -8.43 3.24
C ILE A 15 -7.13 -7.52 4.46
N ALA A 16 -7.82 -7.81 5.57
CA ALA A 16 -7.70 -7.05 6.80
C ALA A 16 -6.29 -7.15 7.40
N GLU A 17 -5.74 -8.36 7.50
CA GLU A 17 -4.39 -8.61 8.02
C GLU A 17 -3.32 -7.93 7.16
N THR A 18 -3.37 -8.11 5.84
CA THR A 18 -2.42 -7.46 4.91
C THR A 18 -2.55 -5.94 4.97
N GLY A 19 -3.77 -5.43 5.13
CA GLY A 19 -4.03 -4.01 5.28
C GLY A 19 -3.40 -3.43 6.56
N ALA A 20 -3.48 -4.15 7.68
CA ALA A 20 -2.85 -3.73 8.93
C ALA A 20 -1.32 -3.68 8.82
N LEU A 21 -0.71 -4.71 8.21
CA LEU A 21 0.73 -4.73 7.96
C LEU A 21 1.17 -3.61 7.01
N LEU A 22 0.36 -3.31 5.99
CA LEU A 22 0.60 -2.15 5.12
C LEU A 22 0.54 -0.84 5.90
N ASP A 23 -0.43 -0.69 6.82
CA ASP A 23 -0.55 0.50 7.65
C ASP A 23 0.67 0.72 8.55
N GLU A 24 1.25 -0.35 9.10
CA GLU A 24 2.48 -0.30 9.89
C GLU A 24 3.67 0.18 9.04
N VAL A 25 3.93 -0.47 7.91
CA VAL A 25 5.04 -0.12 7.01
C VAL A 25 4.96 1.34 6.53
N LEU A 26 3.76 1.82 6.18
CA LEU A 26 3.58 3.21 5.72
C LEU A 26 3.82 4.22 6.85
N ARG A 27 3.37 3.93 8.08
CA ARG A 27 3.60 4.81 9.23
C ARG A 27 5.07 4.85 9.64
N ASP A 28 5.75 3.71 9.62
CA ASP A 28 7.19 3.63 9.93
C ASP A 28 8.04 4.41 8.92
N ALA A 29 7.59 4.46 7.66
CA ALA A 29 8.16 5.32 6.63
C ALA A 29 7.84 6.82 6.79
N GLY A 30 6.99 7.19 7.75
CA GLY A 30 6.58 8.57 8.00
C GLY A 30 5.51 9.10 7.04
N LEU A 31 4.86 8.23 6.26
CA LEU A 31 3.80 8.64 5.34
C LEU A 31 2.48 8.86 6.08
N GLU A 32 1.77 9.92 5.71
CA GLU A 32 0.46 10.23 6.28
C GLU A 32 -0.63 9.41 5.59
N LEU A 33 -1.36 8.60 6.36
CA LEU A 33 -2.52 7.85 5.89
C LEU A 33 -3.77 8.73 5.92
N ILE A 34 -4.25 9.15 4.74
CA ILE A 34 -5.44 10.02 4.60
C ILE A 34 -6.69 9.24 4.17
N GLY A 35 -6.57 7.94 3.90
CA GLY A 35 -7.72 7.11 3.55
C GLY A 35 -7.46 5.61 3.66
N HIS A 36 -8.44 4.91 4.23
CA HIS A 36 -8.43 3.45 4.39
C HIS A 36 -9.53 2.82 3.54
N ALA A 37 -9.14 1.95 2.61
CA ALA A 37 -10.03 1.06 1.91
C ALA A 37 -9.56 -0.39 2.10
N PRO A 38 -10.43 -1.41 2.05
CA PRO A 38 -10.00 -2.79 2.27
C PRO A 38 -8.82 -3.20 1.38
N LEU A 39 -8.83 -2.80 0.10
CA LEU A 39 -7.85 -3.26 -0.90
C LEU A 39 -6.69 -2.29 -1.16
N PHE A 40 -6.64 -1.13 -0.50
CA PHE A 40 -5.59 -0.14 -0.70
C PHE A 40 -5.54 0.89 0.43
N ARG A 41 -4.44 1.65 0.48
CA ARG A 41 -4.32 2.86 1.29
C ARG A 41 -4.13 4.07 0.39
N LEU A 42 -4.65 5.20 0.85
CA LEU A 42 -4.39 6.50 0.27
C LEU A 42 -3.44 7.24 1.22
N VAL A 43 -2.29 7.63 0.71
CA VAL A 43 -1.30 8.41 1.46
C VAL A 43 -1.21 9.82 0.90
N ALA A 44 -0.91 10.77 1.79
CA ALA A 44 -0.44 12.09 1.42
C ALA A 44 1.10 12.12 1.48
N CYS A 45 1.70 12.75 0.47
CA CYS A 45 3.13 12.96 0.35
C CYS A 45 3.37 14.21 -0.49
N ALA A 46 4.19 15.14 0.00
CA ALA A 46 4.46 16.41 -0.70
C ALA A 46 5.02 16.18 -2.13
N ASP A 47 5.81 15.12 -2.32
CA ASP A 47 6.30 14.69 -3.62
C ASP A 47 5.83 13.27 -3.96
N ALA A 48 4.52 13.12 -4.18
CA ALA A 48 3.94 11.82 -4.52
C ALA A 48 4.42 11.27 -5.88
N THR A 49 4.95 12.13 -6.77
CA THR A 49 5.56 11.73 -8.03
C THR A 49 6.91 11.05 -7.77
N ALA A 50 7.80 11.65 -6.99
CA ALA A 50 9.06 11.01 -6.63
C ALA A 50 8.84 9.71 -5.82
N LEU A 51 7.82 9.68 -4.96
CA LEU A 51 7.44 8.45 -4.26
C LEU A 51 6.96 7.38 -5.26
N PHE A 52 6.11 7.73 -6.22
CA PHE A 52 5.68 6.81 -7.27
C PHE A 52 6.86 6.25 -8.07
N GLU A 53 7.79 7.09 -8.50
CA GLU A 53 8.96 6.68 -9.27
C GLU A 53 9.88 5.76 -8.47
N THR A 54 10.12 6.09 -7.20
CA THR A 54 10.90 5.24 -6.28
C THR A 54 10.27 3.86 -6.16
N LEU A 55 8.96 3.79 -5.90
CA LEU A 55 8.25 2.52 -5.81
C LEU A 55 8.25 1.75 -7.15
N ALA A 56 8.14 2.45 -8.28
CA ALA A 56 8.17 1.85 -9.60
C ALA A 56 9.54 1.21 -9.93
N HIS A 57 10.65 1.83 -9.54
CA HIS A 57 12.00 1.25 -9.67
C HIS A 57 12.14 -0.08 -8.90
N HIS A 58 11.40 -0.24 -7.80
CA HIS A 58 11.33 -1.47 -7.02
C HIS A 58 10.24 -2.45 -7.50
N ALA A 59 9.73 -2.27 -8.72
CA ALA A 59 8.65 -3.07 -9.31
C ALA A 59 7.37 -3.08 -8.44
N ILE A 60 7.05 -1.95 -7.81
CA ILE A 60 5.82 -1.71 -7.05
C ILE A 60 5.01 -0.65 -7.79
N LEU A 61 4.04 -1.11 -8.59
CA LEU A 61 3.17 -0.19 -9.31
C LEU A 61 2.08 0.36 -8.37
N THR A 62 2.10 1.67 -8.17
CA THR A 62 1.08 2.42 -7.43
C THR A 62 0.28 3.33 -8.37
N ARG A 63 -0.69 4.09 -7.86
CA ARG A 63 -1.52 4.97 -8.69
C ARG A 63 -1.50 6.41 -8.16
N PRO A 64 -0.81 7.34 -8.84
CA PRO A 64 -0.89 8.76 -8.53
C PRO A 64 -2.22 9.34 -9.03
N PHE A 65 -2.56 10.55 -8.56
CA PHE A 65 -3.73 11.30 -8.99
C PHE A 65 -3.32 12.59 -9.69
N ALA A 66 -3.69 12.76 -10.97
CA ALA A 66 -3.30 13.92 -11.77
C ALA A 66 -3.78 15.25 -11.16
N ASP A 67 -4.99 15.28 -10.61
CA ASP A 67 -5.60 16.48 -10.02
C ASP A 67 -5.18 16.72 -8.55
N GLN A 68 -4.44 15.79 -7.95
CA GLN A 68 -4.03 15.80 -6.53
C GLN A 68 -2.60 15.28 -6.43
N PRO A 69 -1.60 16.11 -6.80
CA PRO A 69 -0.21 15.69 -6.94
C PRO A 69 0.47 15.32 -5.61
N ASP A 70 -0.21 15.58 -4.50
CA ASP A 70 0.19 15.20 -3.14
C ASP A 70 -0.35 13.82 -2.72
N ARG A 71 -1.07 13.10 -3.59
CA ARG A 71 -1.77 11.85 -3.24
C ARG A 71 -1.29 10.65 -4.03
N LEU A 72 -1.10 9.54 -3.32
CA LEU A 72 -0.75 8.26 -3.91
C LEU A 72 -1.61 7.12 -3.36
N ARG A 73 -2.18 6.29 -4.24
CA ARG A 73 -2.87 5.07 -3.86
C ARG A 73 -1.93 3.87 -3.92
N ILE A 74 -1.74 3.21 -2.78
CA ILE A 74 -0.89 2.04 -2.61
C ILE A 74 -1.77 0.81 -2.38
N GLY A 75 -1.66 -0.19 -3.27
CA GLY A 75 -2.41 -1.45 -3.16
C GLY A 75 -1.84 -2.37 -2.08
N LEU A 76 -2.60 -3.40 -1.70
CA LEU A 76 -2.12 -4.42 -0.77
C LEU A 76 -0.89 -5.17 -1.33
N PRO A 77 0.23 -5.25 -0.58
CA PRO A 77 1.37 -6.05 -0.98
C PRO A 77 1.02 -7.53 -1.01
N ARG A 78 1.62 -8.28 -1.95
CA ARG A 78 1.40 -9.73 -2.04
C ARG A 78 2.33 -10.48 -1.08
N GLY A 79 1.79 -10.83 0.08
CA GLY A 79 2.48 -11.61 1.11
C GLY A 79 3.71 -10.91 1.69
N ALA A 80 4.48 -11.63 2.50
CA ALA A 80 5.64 -11.08 3.22
C ALA A 80 6.71 -10.49 2.28
N ALA A 81 7.02 -11.17 1.17
CA ALA A 81 7.99 -10.67 0.20
C ALA A 81 7.56 -9.35 -0.47
N GLY A 82 6.24 -9.14 -0.63
CA GLY A 82 5.71 -7.86 -1.10
C GLY A 82 5.88 -6.75 -0.07
N LEU A 83 5.63 -7.04 1.21
CA LEU A 83 5.82 -6.09 2.31
C LEU A 83 7.28 -5.70 2.49
N VAL A 84 8.20 -6.67 2.49
CA VAL A 84 9.64 -6.41 2.60
C VAL A 84 10.12 -5.52 1.46
N ARG A 85 9.71 -5.82 0.22
CA ARG A 85 10.08 -4.99 -0.94
C ARG A 85 9.55 -3.56 -0.83
N LEU A 86 8.33 -3.39 -0.30
CA LEU A 86 7.76 -2.06 -0.05
C LEU A 86 8.57 -1.32 1.02
N ALA A 87 8.89 -1.95 2.14
CA ALA A 87 9.69 -1.35 3.19
C ALA A 87 11.07 -0.91 2.67
N THR A 88 11.78 -1.77 1.92
CA THR A 88 13.07 -1.43 1.30
C THR A 88 12.95 -0.24 0.34
N ALA A 89 11.92 -0.21 -0.51
CA ALA A 89 11.72 0.92 -1.42
C ALA A 89 11.46 2.24 -0.68
N LEU A 90 10.76 2.18 0.46
CA LEU A 90 10.47 3.36 1.28
C LEU A 90 11.69 3.85 2.07
N GLU A 91 12.65 2.99 2.40
CA GLU A 91 13.93 3.40 3.00
C GLU A 91 14.79 4.23 2.03
N GLU A 92 14.66 3.99 0.72
CA GLU A 92 15.35 4.74 -0.32
C GLU A 92 14.65 6.06 -0.69
N PHE A 93 13.40 6.25 -0.27
CA PHE A 93 12.67 7.49 -0.50
C PHE A 93 13.09 8.56 0.52
N PRO A 94 13.61 9.72 0.10
CA PRO A 94 13.98 10.79 1.01
C PRO A 94 12.74 11.35 1.71
N ARG A 95 12.81 11.45 3.04
CA ARG A 95 11.72 11.96 3.90
C ARG A 95 11.69 13.48 3.95
#